data_AF-A0A937VAQ3-F1
#
_entry.id   AF-A0A937VAQ3-F1
#
_cell.length_a   1.000
_cell.length_b   1.000
_cell.length_c   1.000
_cell.angle_alpha   90.00
_cell.angle_beta   90.00
_cell.angle_gamma   90.00
#
_symmetry.space_group_name_H-M   'P 1'
#
loop_
_entity.id
_entity.type
_entity.pdbx_description
1 polymer ?
#
loop_
_entity_poly.entity_id
_entity_poly.type
_entity_poly.pdbx_seq_one_letter_code
_entity_poly.pdbx_strand_id
1 'polypeptide(L)'
;MKRAIPVPPALELFTLTETAIILGVSRRLVSTWIQEGALPVIRLGPGQRLVRVRVADLEAFLGQARAKGMMLHDFQEADRALAAKLAAEQSAPSVSGGKP
;
A
#
# COMPACT_ATOMS: atom_id res chain seq x y z
N MET A 1 -5.79 -26.41 27.17
CA MET A 1 -5.02 -25.37 26.48
C MET A 1 -5.01 -25.68 24.99
N LYS A 2 -5.60 -24.85 24.11
CA LYS A 2 -5.55 -25.06 22.66
C LYS A 2 -4.15 -24.68 22.18
N ARG A 3 -3.37 -25.65 21.69
CA ARG A 3 -2.11 -25.36 20.99
C ARG A 3 -2.44 -24.67 19.68
N ALA A 4 -1.87 -23.50 19.43
CA ALA A 4 -1.96 -22.84 18.14
C ALA A 4 -1.25 -23.71 17.10
N ILE A 5 -1.93 -24.03 16.00
CA ILE A 5 -1.30 -24.64 14.84
C ILE A 5 -0.39 -23.57 14.23
N PRO A 6 0.92 -23.81 14.06
CA PRO A 6 1.80 -22.85 13.42
C PRO A 6 1.30 -22.60 11.99
N VAL A 7 1.01 -21.34 11.67
CA VAL A 7 0.58 -20.94 10.34
C VAL A 7 1.83 -20.94 9.44
N PRO A 8 1.85 -21.70 8.33
CA PRO A 8 2.94 -21.62 7.37
C PRO A 8 3.14 -20.17 6.91
N PRO A 9 4.39 -19.66 6.79
CA PRO A 9 4.67 -18.27 6.40
C PRO A 9 3.98 -17.84 5.09
N ALA A 10 3.78 -18.78 4.17
CA ALA A 10 3.07 -18.55 2.91
C ALA A 10 1.58 -18.18 3.08
N LEU A 11 0.99 -18.42 4.25
CA LEU A 11 -0.38 -18.06 4.60
C LEU A 11 -0.47 -16.80 5.48
N GLU A 12 0.66 -16.12 5.72
CA GLU A 12 0.65 -14.89 6.49
C GLU A 12 0.14 -13.72 5.65
N LEU A 13 -0.86 -13.02 6.21
CA LEU A 13 -1.66 -12.00 5.55
C LEU A 13 -1.55 -10.69 6.30
N PHE A 14 -0.99 -9.68 5.66
CA PHE A 14 -0.97 -8.32 6.19
C PHE A 14 -2.19 -7.52 5.75
N THR A 15 -2.69 -6.71 6.65
CA THR A 15 -3.53 -5.56 6.33
C THR A 15 -2.71 -4.50 5.59
N LEU A 16 -3.40 -3.55 4.96
CA LEU A 16 -2.75 -2.40 4.34
C LEU A 16 -1.99 -1.55 5.38
N THR A 17 -2.49 -1.49 6.62
CA THR A 17 -1.83 -0.75 7.70
C THR A 17 -0.53 -1.43 8.13
N GLU A 18 -0.53 -2.74 8.32
CA GLU A 18 0.70 -3.50 8.63
C GLU A 18 1.72 -3.38 7.49
N THR A 19 1.25 -3.49 6.24
CA THR A 19 2.11 -3.29 5.05
C THR A 19 2.74 -1.90 5.04
N ALA A 20 1.97 -0.86 5.34
CA ALA A 20 2.45 0.52 5.43
C ALA A 20 3.51 0.69 6.52
N ILE A 21 3.30 0.09 7.69
CA ILE A 21 4.26 0.10 8.81
C ILE A 21 5.57 -0.61 8.40
N ILE A 22 5.48 -1.79 7.78
CA ILE A 22 6.65 -2.56 7.33
C ILE A 22 7.49 -1.76 6.33
N LEU A 23 6.83 -1.04 5.42
CA LEU A 23 7.49 -0.25 4.38
C LEU A 23 7.88 1.16 4.83
N GLY A 24 7.43 1.61 6.02
CA GLY A 24 7.68 2.96 6.51
C GLY A 24 7.03 4.06 5.65
N VAL A 25 5.85 3.78 5.08
CA VAL A 25 5.10 4.72 4.21
C VAL A 25 3.66 4.88 4.67
N SER A 26 2.92 5.83 4.10
CA SER A 26 1.50 5.98 4.37
C SER A 26 0.67 4.82 3.79
N ARG A 27 -0.45 4.51 4.46
CA ARG A 27 -1.48 3.62 3.92
C ARG A 27 -2.03 4.11 2.57
N ARG A 28 -2.01 5.42 2.33
CA ARG A 28 -2.50 6.03 1.09
C ARG A 28 -1.62 5.63 -0.09
N LEU A 29 -0.30 5.65 0.07
CA LEU A 29 0.64 5.21 -0.95
C LEU A 29 0.50 3.71 -1.25
N VAL A 30 0.38 2.88 -0.20
CA VAL A 30 0.10 1.44 -0.38
C VAL A 30 -1.19 1.22 -1.18
N SER A 31 -2.25 1.99 -0.87
CA SER A 31 -3.49 1.92 -1.64
C SER A 31 -3.30 2.36 -3.10
N THR A 32 -2.46 3.34 -3.37
CA THR A 32 -2.13 3.78 -4.74
C THR A 32 -1.45 2.65 -5.51
N TRP A 33 -0.43 2.00 -4.95
CA TRP A 33 0.22 0.86 -5.61
C TRP A 33 -0.73 -0.30 -5.89
N ILE A 34 -1.67 -0.57 -4.98
CA ILE A 34 -2.70 -1.59 -5.21
C ILE A 34 -3.63 -1.19 -6.37
N GLN A 35 -4.04 0.07 -6.44
CA GLN A 35 -4.90 0.60 -7.51
C GLN A 35 -4.17 0.58 -8.86
N GLU A 36 -2.88 0.87 -8.88
CA GLU A 36 -2.02 0.84 -10.07
C GLU A 36 -1.59 -0.59 -10.46
N GLY A 37 -1.91 -1.60 -9.65
CA GLY A 37 -1.53 -2.99 -9.88
C GLY A 37 -0.07 -3.32 -9.58
N ALA A 38 0.67 -2.39 -8.96
CA ALA A 38 2.07 -2.57 -8.59
C ALA A 38 2.25 -3.48 -7.36
N LEU A 39 1.30 -3.49 -6.42
CA LEU A 39 1.29 -4.38 -5.26
C LEU A 39 0.10 -5.34 -5.31
N PRO A 40 0.31 -6.65 -5.52
CA PRO A 40 -0.75 -7.64 -5.53
C PRO A 40 -1.46 -7.77 -4.17
N VAL A 41 -2.76 -8.05 -4.21
CA VAL A 41 -3.58 -8.28 -3.02
C VAL A 41 -4.55 -9.42 -3.25
N ILE A 42 -4.93 -10.08 -2.15
CA ILE A 42 -6.10 -10.95 -2.11
C ILE A 42 -7.28 -10.20 -1.51
N ARG A 43 -8.47 -10.51 -2.00
CA ARG A 43 -9.73 -9.99 -1.49
C ARG A 43 -10.50 -11.17 -0.91
N LEU A 44 -11.07 -10.95 0.29
CA LEU A 44 -11.69 -12.00 1.09
C LEU A 44 -13.09 -11.57 1.54
N GLY A 45 -13.90 -12.58 1.84
CA GLY A 45 -15.23 -12.44 2.42
C GLY A 45 -16.32 -11.96 1.45
N PRO A 46 -17.56 -11.85 1.93
CA PRO A 46 -18.69 -11.38 1.12
C PRO A 46 -18.42 -10.01 0.52
N GLY A 47 -18.62 -9.88 -0.79
CA GLY A 47 -18.39 -8.63 -1.51
C GLY A 47 -16.93 -8.20 -1.62
N GLN A 48 -15.96 -9.07 -1.32
CA GLN A 48 -14.53 -8.86 -1.62
C GLN A 48 -13.95 -7.57 -0.99
N ARG A 49 -14.52 -7.17 0.16
CA ARG A 49 -14.17 -5.92 0.87
C ARG A 49 -12.93 -6.04 1.74
N LEU A 50 -12.58 -7.27 2.15
CA LEU A 50 -11.43 -7.48 3.02
C LEU A 50 -10.17 -7.66 2.19
N VAL A 51 -9.35 -6.61 2.10
CA VAL A 51 -8.10 -6.61 1.34
C VAL A 51 -6.94 -7.05 2.22
N ARG A 52 -6.11 -7.96 1.72
CA ARG A 52 -4.88 -8.44 2.37
C ARG A 52 -3.73 -8.54 1.39
N VAL A 53 -2.52 -8.33 1.88
CA VAL A 53 -1.26 -8.55 1.16
C VAL A 53 -0.66 -9.84 1.69
N ARG A 54 -0.31 -10.78 0.82
CA ARG A 54 0.43 -12.00 1.25
C ARG A 54 1.89 -11.63 1.49
N VAL A 55 2.53 -12.25 2.48
CA VAL A 55 3.99 -12.10 2.70
C VAL A 55 4.77 -12.30 1.39
N ALA A 56 4.48 -13.37 0.65
CA ALA A 56 5.18 -13.68 -0.59
C ALA A 56 5.04 -12.58 -1.67
N ASP A 57 3.88 -11.92 -1.75
CA ASP A 57 3.67 -10.81 -2.70
C ASP A 57 4.47 -9.57 -2.28
N LEU A 58 4.52 -9.28 -0.98
CA LEU A 58 5.31 -8.18 -0.43
C LEU A 58 6.82 -8.41 -0.61
N GLU A 59 7.30 -9.63 -0.38
CA GLU A 59 8.68 -10.03 -0.62
C GLU A 59 9.04 -9.91 -2.10
N ALA A 60 8.18 -10.37 -3.01
CA ALA A 60 8.38 -10.25 -4.44
C ALA A 60 8.42 -8.78 -4.89
N PHE A 61 7.52 -7.94 -4.35
CA PHE A 61 7.51 -6.50 -4.59
C PHE A 61 8.84 -5.84 -4.14
N LEU A 62 9.32 -6.16 -2.94
CA LEU A 62 10.61 -5.68 -2.44
C LEU A 62 11.79 -6.20 -3.27
N GLY A 63 11.74 -7.45 -3.71
CA GLY A 63 12.73 -8.05 -4.59
C GLY A 63 12.84 -7.33 -5.93
N GLN A 64 11.71 -6.97 -6.54
CA GLN A 64 11.67 -6.19 -7.78
C GLN A 64 12.22 -4.77 -7.58
N ALA A 65 11.91 -4.13 -6.46
CA ALA A 65 12.44 -2.81 -6.14
C ALA A 65 13.98 -2.85 -5.98
N ARG A 66 14.50 -3.84 -5.24
CA ARG A 66 15.95 -4.06 -5.10
C ARG A 66 16.63 -4.35 -6.43
N ALA A 67 16.02 -5.14 -7.30
CA ALA A 67 16.53 -5.39 -8.64
C ALA A 67 16.61 -4.12 -9.52
N LYS A 68 15.77 -3.12 -9.22
CA LYS A 68 15.83 -1.77 -9.82
C LYS A 68 16.78 -0.82 -9.10
N GLY A 69 17.52 -1.29 -8.09
CA GLY A 69 18.43 -0.47 -7.28
C GLY A 69 17.73 0.41 -6.23
N MET A 70 16.44 0.20 -5.99
CA MET A 70 15.70 0.96 -4.98
C MET A 70 15.97 0.42 -3.58
N MET A 71 15.96 1.34 -2.63
CA MET A 71 16.21 1.16 -1.21
C MET A 71 15.02 1.69 -0.39
N LEU A 72 15.03 1.44 0.92
CA LEU A 72 13.93 1.85 1.81
C LEU A 72 13.64 3.36 1.74
N HIS A 73 14.67 4.19 1.59
CA HIS A 73 14.51 5.65 1.55
C HIS A 73 13.76 6.13 0.28
N ASP A 74 13.84 5.39 -0.83
CA ASP A 74 13.11 5.73 -2.06
C ASP A 74 11.60 5.60 -1.87
N PHE A 75 11.15 4.60 -1.11
CA PHE A 75 9.73 4.44 -0.76
C PHE A 75 9.23 5.60 0.09
N GLN A 76 10.04 6.05 1.05
CA GLN A 76 9.73 7.20 1.89
C GLN A 76 9.69 8.51 1.09
N GLU A 77 10.58 8.65 0.11
CA GLU A 77 10.56 9.80 -0.80
C GLU A 77 9.31 9.79 -1.69
N ALA A 78 8.93 8.63 -2.23
CA ALA A 78 7.68 8.47 -2.97
C ALA A 78 6.45 8.86 -2.11
N ASP A 79 6.47 8.52 -0.81
CA ASP A 79 5.40 8.88 0.12
C ASP A 79 5.34 10.39 0.38
N ARG A 80 6.49 11.02 0.62
CA ARG A 80 6.57 12.49 0.74
C ARG A 80 6.10 13.18 -0.54
N ALA A 81 6.48 12.67 -1.70
CA ALA A 81 6.07 13.22 -2.99
C ALA A 81 4.56 13.09 -3.21
N LEU A 82 3.96 11.95 -2.85
CA LEU A 82 2.51 11.78 -2.89
C LEU A 82 1.80 12.74 -1.92
N ALA A 83 2.30 12.86 -0.69
CA ALA A 83 1.74 13.78 0.30
C ALA A 83 1.79 15.24 -0.18
N ALA A 84 2.91 15.67 -0.78
CA ALA A 84 3.05 17.00 -1.37
C ALA A 84 2.08 17.25 -2.53
N LYS A 85 1.89 16.27 -3.42
CA LYS A 85 0.92 16.35 -4.52
C LYS A 85 -0.51 16.51 -4.00
N LEU A 86 -0.91 15.68 -3.03
CA LEU A 86 -2.25 15.75 -2.45
C LEU A 86 -2.50 17.08 -1.70
N ALA A 87 -1.48 17.61 -1.02
CA ALA A 87 -1.57 18.92 -0.36
C ALA A 87 -1.74 20.07 -1.38
N ALA A 88 -1.02 20.01 -2.51
CA ALA A 88 -1.15 20.98 -3.60
C ALA A 88 -2.54 20.92 -4.25
N GLU A 89 -3.08 19.73 -4.51
CA GLU A 89 -4.43 19.54 -5.06
C GLU A 89 -5.52 20.13 -4.15
N GLN A 90 -5.40 19.97 -2.84
CA GLN A 90 -6.35 20.52 -1.86
C GLN A 90 -6.26 22.04 -1.72
N SER A 91 -5.11 22.63 -2.06
CA SER A 91 -4.87 24.07 -1.97
C SER A 91 -5.25 24.82 -3.25
N ALA A 92 -5.60 24.11 -4.34
CA ALA A 92 -6.05 24.74 -5.57
C ALA A 92 -7.42 25.40 -5.35
N PRO A 93 -7.62 26.67 -5.75
CA PRO A 93 -8.89 27.35 -5.57
C PRO A 93 -9.97 26.55 -6.31
N SER A 94 -11.00 26.13 -5.59
CA SER A 94 -12.23 25.63 -6.18
C SER A 94 -12.71 26.70 -7.14
N VAL A 95 -12.59 26.47 -8.45
CA VAL A 95 -13.20 27.31 -9.47
C VAL A 95 -14.70 27.18 -9.26
N SER A 96 -15.25 28.07 -8.43
CA SER A 96 -16.68 28.19 -8.22
C SER A 96 -17.26 28.53 -9.58
N GLY A 97 -18.03 27.59 -10.14
CA GLY A 97 -18.77 27.78 -11.37
C GLY A 97 -19.74 28.95 -11.20
N GLY A 98 -19.27 30.15 -11.53
CA GLY A 98 -20.11 31.27 -11.87
C GLY A 98 -20.49 31.15 -13.33
N LYS A 99 -21.75 30.81 -13.61
CA LYS A 99 -22.42 31.25 -14.82
C LYS A 99 -23.94 31.14 -14.66
N PRO A 100 -24.68 31.94 -15.44
CA PRO A 100 -25.38 33.13 -15.02
C PRO A 100 -26.87 32.91 -14.72
#